data_AF-A0A4R3XTI4-F1
#
_entry.id   AF-A0A4R3XTI4-F1
#
_cell.length_a   1.000
_cell.length_b   1.000
_cell.length_c   1.000
_cell.angle_alpha   90.00
_cell.angle_beta   90.00
_cell.angle_gamma   90.00
#
_symmetry.space_group_name_H-M   'P 1'
#
loop_
_entity.id
_entity.type
_entity.pdbx_description
1 polymer ?
#
loop_
_entity_poly.entity_id
_entity_poly.type
_entity_poly.pdbx_seq_one_letter_code
_entity_poly.pdbx_strand_id
1 'polypeptide(L)'
;MVWFKDEMDYARESLQQTSESAIERAGDKLSQVVREGITGASGELKDVVLGASREVDAKLDKISTELHNQRSFTKSDVKELVDYAADKLSVTIDARIHVMKEEITSLVQTKVEYLKKEVDDFFVQRQQDLARERRRLIANVLIAVSASVVVGVMSLMYQRYAQGSLNLFGIFRVVFASLAGGYSVYMLVKLVQRYTRMSEHKKDLVYLSMRYWGVLRPESIFSHLMLMFFLLLMFGLLFFPEQLARFSGSDTIAHWVRLLRGE
;
A
#
# COMPACT_ATOMS: atom_id res chain seq x y z
N MET A 1 116.23 -82.53 -27.61
CA MET A 1 114.92 -81.99 -28.06
C MET A 1 113.72 -82.76 -27.51
N VAL A 2 113.83 -84.02 -27.05
CA VAL A 2 112.70 -84.79 -26.49
C VAL A 2 112.36 -84.40 -25.04
N TRP A 3 113.38 -84.27 -24.17
CA TRP A 3 113.19 -83.90 -22.75
C TRP A 3 112.47 -82.55 -22.54
N PHE A 4 112.75 -81.55 -23.38
CA PHE A 4 112.14 -80.22 -23.27
C PHE A 4 110.65 -80.21 -23.68
N LYS A 5 110.21 -81.17 -24.51
CA LYS A 5 108.79 -81.31 -24.87
C LYS A 5 108.00 -81.96 -23.72
N ASP A 6 108.53 -83.02 -23.12
CA ASP A 6 107.87 -83.70 -22.00
C ASP A 6 107.74 -82.78 -20.77
N GLU A 7 108.76 -81.96 -20.48
CA GLU A 7 108.70 -81.02 -19.34
C GLU A 7 107.74 -79.84 -19.61
N MET A 8 107.64 -79.36 -20.85
CA MET A 8 106.67 -78.34 -21.24
C MET A 8 105.24 -78.87 -21.26
N ASP A 9 105.01 -80.09 -21.74
CA ASP A 9 103.68 -80.70 -21.76
C ASP A 9 103.22 -81.06 -20.34
N TYR A 10 104.10 -81.56 -19.48
CA TYR A 10 103.82 -81.76 -18.05
C TYR A 10 103.53 -80.44 -17.30
N ALA A 11 104.33 -79.39 -17.55
CA ALA A 11 104.08 -78.08 -16.97
C ALA A 11 102.76 -77.48 -17.47
N ARG A 12 102.40 -77.68 -18.74
CA ARG A 12 101.13 -77.22 -19.32
C ARG A 12 99.94 -77.97 -18.74
N GLU A 13 100.04 -79.28 -18.59
CA GLU A 13 98.98 -80.12 -18.02
C GLU A 13 98.79 -79.82 -16.52
N SER A 14 99.90 -79.68 -15.78
CA SER A 14 99.88 -79.25 -14.37
C SER A 14 99.30 -77.84 -14.18
N LEU A 15 99.66 -76.89 -15.05
CA LEU A 15 99.07 -75.54 -15.04
C LEU A 15 97.59 -75.56 -15.41
N GLN A 16 97.18 -76.37 -16.38
CA GLN A 16 95.78 -76.48 -16.79
C GLN A 16 94.93 -77.09 -15.67
N GLN A 17 95.42 -78.15 -15.02
CA GLN A 17 94.74 -78.80 -13.90
C GLN A 17 94.69 -77.90 -12.65
N THR A 18 95.76 -77.15 -12.39
CA THR A 18 95.80 -76.14 -11.31
C THR A 18 94.84 -74.98 -11.60
N SER A 19 94.75 -74.56 -12.86
CA SER A 19 93.82 -73.50 -13.29
C SER A 19 92.37 -73.95 -13.22
N GLU A 20 92.03 -75.18 -13.66
CA GLU A 20 90.68 -75.74 -13.51
C GLU A 20 90.28 -75.85 -12.04
N SER A 21 91.16 -76.41 -11.19
CA SER A 21 90.87 -76.51 -9.75
C SER A 21 90.73 -75.13 -9.07
N ALA A 22 91.53 -74.15 -9.48
CA ALA A 22 91.42 -72.78 -8.97
C ALA A 22 90.14 -72.09 -9.45
N ILE A 23 89.73 -72.28 -10.70
CA ILE A 23 88.48 -71.73 -11.27
C ILE A 23 87.27 -72.37 -10.60
N GLU A 24 87.28 -73.68 -10.38
CA GLU A 24 86.18 -74.40 -9.71
C GLU A 24 86.05 -73.94 -8.24
N ARG A 25 87.15 -73.86 -7.50
CA ARG A 25 87.16 -73.30 -6.13
C ARG A 25 86.73 -71.84 -6.08
N ALA A 26 87.13 -71.03 -7.06
CA ALA A 26 86.71 -69.64 -7.16
C ALA A 26 85.21 -69.54 -7.49
N GLY A 27 84.70 -70.40 -8.36
CA GLY A 27 83.28 -70.52 -8.69
C GLY A 27 82.42 -70.90 -7.49
N ASP A 28 82.86 -71.90 -6.71
CA ASP A 28 82.18 -72.31 -5.48
C ASP A 28 82.19 -71.19 -4.42
N LYS A 29 83.33 -70.54 -4.21
CA LYS A 29 83.44 -69.40 -3.28
C LYS A 29 82.59 -68.21 -3.70
N LEU A 30 82.58 -67.85 -4.98
CA LEU A 30 81.76 -66.76 -5.50
C LEU A 30 80.27 -67.09 -5.41
N SER A 31 79.88 -68.31 -5.79
CA SER A 31 78.50 -68.78 -5.69
C SER A 31 78.01 -68.74 -4.23
N GLN A 32 78.86 -69.17 -3.28
CA GLN A 32 78.57 -69.07 -1.85
C GLN A 32 78.42 -67.62 -1.39
N VAL A 33 79.38 -66.73 -1.70
CA VAL A 33 79.34 -65.31 -1.31
C VAL A 33 78.14 -64.59 -1.93
N VAL A 34 77.80 -64.87 -3.18
CA VAL A 34 76.62 -64.29 -3.85
C VAL A 34 75.33 -64.78 -3.19
N ARG A 35 75.23 -66.08 -2.88
CA ARG A 35 74.04 -66.63 -2.23
C ARG A 35 73.86 -66.09 -0.81
N GLU A 36 74.94 -66.03 -0.04
CA GLU A 36 74.95 -65.43 1.31
C GLU A 36 74.63 -63.93 1.25
N GLY A 37 75.22 -63.20 0.30
CA GLY A 37 74.98 -61.77 0.08
C GLY A 37 73.54 -61.47 -0.32
N ILE A 38 72.95 -62.25 -1.25
CA ILE A 38 71.54 -62.11 -1.64
C ILE A 38 70.62 -62.42 -0.47
N THR A 39 70.92 -63.47 0.31
CA THR A 39 70.07 -63.86 1.44
C THR A 39 70.14 -62.82 2.57
N GLY A 40 71.33 -62.32 2.87
CA GLY A 40 71.55 -61.23 3.84
C GLY A 40 70.88 -59.94 3.41
N ALA A 41 71.12 -59.49 2.18
CA ALA A 41 70.52 -58.27 1.63
C ALA A 41 68.99 -58.36 1.53
N SER A 42 68.45 -59.53 1.15
CA SER A 42 67.00 -59.77 1.12
C SER A 42 66.38 -59.77 2.52
N GLY A 43 67.10 -60.28 3.53
CA GLY A 43 66.67 -60.21 4.93
C GLY A 43 66.62 -58.78 5.42
N GLU A 44 67.69 -58.02 5.19
CA GLU A 44 67.79 -56.63 5.62
C GLU A 44 66.79 -55.70 4.91
N LEU A 45 66.58 -55.88 3.59
CA LEU A 45 65.53 -55.18 2.85
C LEU A 45 64.14 -55.49 3.39
N LYS A 46 63.85 -56.77 3.69
CA LYS A 46 62.57 -57.17 4.26
C LYS A 46 62.35 -56.52 5.61
N ASP A 47 63.36 -56.47 6.47
CA ASP A 47 63.28 -55.85 7.79
C ASP A 47 63.08 -54.34 7.69
N VAL A 48 63.79 -53.66 6.78
CA VAL A 48 63.60 -52.22 6.53
C VAL A 48 62.20 -51.92 6.00
N VAL A 49 61.69 -52.71 5.05
CA VAL A 49 60.33 -52.54 4.49
C VAL A 49 59.27 -52.77 5.57
N LEU A 50 59.42 -53.82 6.39
CA LEU A 50 58.49 -54.08 7.49
C LEU A 50 58.55 -52.98 8.56
N GLY A 51 59.75 -52.46 8.86
CA GLY A 51 59.94 -51.32 9.75
C GLY A 51 59.24 -50.06 9.23
N ALA A 52 59.48 -49.71 7.96
CA ALA A 52 58.86 -48.55 7.32
C ALA A 52 57.34 -48.69 7.23
N SER A 53 56.81 -49.88 6.93
CA SER A 53 55.36 -50.12 6.88
C SER A 53 54.71 -49.89 8.26
N ARG A 54 55.32 -50.42 9.33
CA ARG A 54 54.82 -50.21 10.70
C ARG A 54 54.88 -48.74 11.11
N GLU A 55 55.93 -48.03 10.72
CA GLU A 55 56.03 -46.60 11.00
C GLU A 55 54.98 -45.79 10.23
N VAL A 56 54.74 -46.11 8.95
CA VAL A 56 53.68 -45.50 8.15
C VAL A 56 52.30 -45.75 8.77
N ASP A 57 52.00 -46.96 9.18
CA ASP A 57 50.73 -47.29 9.85
C ASP A 57 50.56 -46.49 11.15
N ALA A 58 51.61 -46.41 11.98
CA ALA A 58 51.58 -45.61 13.20
C ALA A 58 51.36 -44.10 12.93
N LYS A 59 51.93 -43.57 11.84
CA LYS A 59 51.69 -42.17 11.44
C LYS A 59 50.29 -41.98 10.88
N LEU A 60 49.76 -42.93 10.11
CA LEU A 60 48.40 -42.87 9.58
C LEU A 60 47.36 -42.91 10.69
N ASP A 61 47.53 -43.77 11.71
CA ASP A 61 46.65 -43.81 12.89
C ASP A 61 46.67 -42.47 13.65
N LYS A 62 47.86 -41.87 13.79
CA LYS A 62 48.00 -40.55 14.41
C LYS A 62 47.30 -39.46 13.60
N ILE A 63 47.46 -39.46 12.27
CA ILE A 63 46.80 -38.50 11.37
C ILE A 63 45.27 -38.69 11.43
N SER A 64 44.79 -39.93 11.42
CA SER A 64 43.36 -40.25 11.50
C SER A 64 42.73 -39.73 12.80
N THR A 65 43.42 -39.94 13.93
CA THR A 65 42.99 -39.47 15.24
C THR A 65 42.96 -37.94 15.29
N GLU A 66 44.00 -37.29 14.78
CA GLU A 66 44.10 -35.83 14.75
C GLU A 66 43.03 -35.22 13.83
N LEU A 67 42.79 -35.81 12.66
CA LEU A 67 41.77 -35.35 11.71
C LEU A 67 40.35 -35.51 12.29
N HIS A 68 40.10 -36.58 13.04
CA HIS A 68 38.85 -36.76 13.77
C HIS A 68 38.65 -35.68 14.86
N ASN A 69 39.70 -35.39 15.63
CA ASN A 69 39.69 -34.36 16.68
C ASN A 69 39.52 -32.94 16.11
N GLN A 70 40.12 -32.64 14.95
CA GLN A 70 39.95 -31.35 14.29
C GLN A 70 38.53 -31.15 13.72
N ARG A 71 37.90 -32.22 13.20
CA ARG A 71 36.50 -32.15 12.71
C ARG A 71 35.49 -31.92 13.84
N SER A 72 35.72 -32.47 15.03
CA SER A 72 34.82 -32.26 16.17
C SER A 72 34.99 -30.85 16.75
N PHE A 73 36.22 -30.33 16.82
CA PHE A 73 36.52 -28.96 17.20
C PHE A 73 35.81 -27.95 16.28
N THR A 74 36.01 -28.06 14.97
CA THR A 74 35.41 -27.12 13.99
C THR A 74 33.89 -27.07 13.98
N LYS A 75 33.18 -28.21 14.17
CA LYS A 75 31.71 -28.19 14.21
C LYS A 75 31.17 -27.58 15.51
N SER A 76 31.80 -27.89 16.64
CA SER A 76 31.40 -27.36 17.94
C SER A 76 31.61 -25.85 18.00
N ASP A 77 32.75 -25.37 17.54
CA ASP A 77 33.08 -23.94 17.55
C ASP A 77 32.15 -23.14 16.64
N VAL A 78 31.83 -23.67 15.45
CA VAL A 78 30.86 -23.01 14.55
C VAL A 78 29.48 -22.93 15.19
N LYS A 79 29.06 -23.98 15.91
CA LYS A 79 27.79 -23.96 16.65
C LYS A 79 27.82 -22.90 17.75
N GLU A 80 28.89 -22.82 18.52
CA GLU A 80 29.04 -21.84 19.60
C GLU A 80 29.04 -20.40 19.07
N LEU A 81 29.71 -20.15 17.95
CA LEU A 81 29.69 -18.84 17.28
C LEU A 81 28.28 -18.47 16.77
N VAL A 82 27.54 -19.43 16.21
CA VAL A 82 26.16 -19.20 15.76
C VAL A 82 25.22 -18.96 16.95
N ASP A 83 25.35 -19.74 18.03
CA ASP A 83 24.55 -19.56 19.25
C ASP A 83 24.85 -18.19 19.89
N TYR A 84 26.12 -17.79 19.95
CA TYR A 84 26.52 -16.46 20.42
C TYR A 84 25.95 -15.33 19.55
N ALA A 85 26.06 -15.48 18.22
CA ALA A 85 25.51 -14.50 17.29
C ALA A 85 23.99 -14.42 17.39
N ALA A 86 23.30 -15.55 17.54
CA ALA A 86 21.85 -15.61 17.71
C ALA A 86 21.41 -14.92 19.02
N ASP A 87 22.10 -15.15 20.12
CA ASP A 87 21.80 -14.51 21.41
C ASP A 87 22.01 -12.99 21.33
N LYS A 88 23.15 -12.54 20.78
CA LYS A 88 23.43 -11.11 20.59
C LYS A 88 22.46 -10.43 19.64
N LEU A 89 22.06 -11.10 18.56
CA LEU A 89 21.10 -10.58 17.61
C LEU A 89 19.71 -10.50 18.23
N SER A 90 19.30 -11.51 19.01
CA SER A 90 18.03 -11.54 19.73
C SER A 90 17.90 -10.35 20.68
N VAL A 91 18.92 -10.13 21.55
CA VAL A 91 18.94 -9.00 22.48
C VAL A 91 18.91 -7.65 21.75
N THR A 92 19.65 -7.53 20.65
CA THR A 92 19.70 -6.27 19.88
C THR A 92 18.38 -5.99 19.16
N ILE A 93 17.73 -7.02 18.61
CA ILE A 93 16.43 -6.89 17.97
C ILE A 93 15.37 -6.50 18.99
N ASP A 94 15.34 -7.14 20.15
CA ASP A 94 14.34 -6.86 21.18
C ASP A 94 14.46 -5.41 21.69
N ALA A 95 15.69 -4.94 21.92
CA ALA A 95 15.96 -3.55 22.26
C ALA A 95 15.47 -2.56 21.18
N ARG A 96 15.72 -2.86 19.90
CA ARG A 96 15.22 -2.01 18.79
C ARG A 96 13.71 -2.04 18.67
N ILE A 97 13.07 -3.20 18.86
CA ILE A 97 11.61 -3.33 18.83
C ILE A 97 10.97 -2.51 19.95
N HIS A 98 11.55 -2.52 21.14
CA HIS A 98 11.06 -1.72 22.27
C HIS A 98 11.07 -0.22 21.95
N VAL A 99 12.21 0.30 21.49
CA VAL A 99 12.34 1.72 21.10
C VAL A 99 11.37 2.07 19.97
N MET A 100 11.28 1.22 18.95
CA MET A 100 10.36 1.44 17.82
C MET A 100 8.90 1.48 18.27
N LYS A 101 8.48 0.62 19.22
CA LYS A 101 7.12 0.65 19.77
C LYS A 101 6.83 1.95 20.51
N GLU A 102 7.77 2.45 21.30
CA GLU A 102 7.63 3.73 22.00
C GLU A 102 7.53 4.90 21.02
N GLU A 103 8.39 4.93 19.99
CA GLU A 103 8.36 5.96 18.95
C GLU A 103 7.06 5.94 18.15
N ILE A 104 6.60 4.76 17.71
CA ILE A 104 5.32 4.62 16.99
C ILE A 104 4.17 5.08 17.88
N THR A 105 4.15 4.69 19.15
CA THR A 105 3.07 5.07 20.08
C THR A 105 3.04 6.59 20.29
N SER A 106 4.21 7.20 20.51
CA SER A 106 4.36 8.65 20.64
C SER A 106 3.91 9.39 19.36
N LEU A 107 4.28 8.89 18.19
CA LEU A 107 3.89 9.45 16.91
C LEU A 107 2.37 9.36 16.69
N VAL A 108 1.78 8.20 16.96
CA VAL A 108 0.32 7.99 16.85
C VAL A 108 -0.41 8.93 17.80
N GLN A 109 0.02 9.03 19.06
CA GLN A 109 -0.58 9.93 20.03
C GLN A 109 -0.54 11.38 19.55
N THR A 110 0.64 11.85 19.09
CA THR A 110 0.82 13.21 18.57
C THR A 110 -0.08 13.48 17.36
N LYS A 111 -0.19 12.53 16.42
CA LYS A 111 -1.04 12.67 15.24
C LYS A 111 -2.52 12.64 15.57
N VAL A 112 -2.94 11.81 16.52
CA VAL A 112 -4.33 11.74 16.99
C VAL A 112 -4.71 13.02 17.73
N GLU A 113 -3.82 13.57 18.56
CA GLU A 113 -4.06 14.83 19.26
C GLU A 113 -4.14 16.01 18.30
N TYR A 114 -3.25 16.07 17.30
CA TYR A 114 -3.33 17.05 16.22
C TYR A 114 -4.64 16.92 15.45
N LEU A 115 -5.04 15.70 15.05
CA LEU A 115 -6.30 15.46 14.34
C LEU A 115 -7.50 15.88 15.19
N LYS A 116 -7.50 15.56 16.49
CA LYS A 116 -8.57 15.97 17.40
C LYS A 116 -8.69 17.49 17.45
N LYS A 117 -7.56 18.20 17.58
CA LYS A 117 -7.54 19.66 17.58
C LYS A 117 -8.07 20.25 16.28
N GLU A 118 -7.64 19.72 15.13
CA GLU A 118 -8.11 20.17 13.82
C GLU A 118 -9.62 19.93 13.63
N VAL A 119 -10.11 18.77 14.10
CA VAL A 119 -11.54 18.43 14.06
C VAL A 119 -12.35 19.36 14.97
N ASP A 120 -11.88 19.61 16.18
CA ASP A 120 -12.52 20.53 17.13
C ASP A 120 -12.54 21.95 16.54
N ASP A 121 -11.43 22.44 16.00
CA ASP A 121 -11.33 23.75 15.35
C ASP A 121 -12.28 23.84 14.13
N PHE A 122 -12.37 22.78 13.32
CA PHE A 122 -13.31 22.71 12.21
C PHE A 122 -14.77 22.79 12.70
N PHE A 123 -15.12 22.07 13.77
CA PHE A 123 -16.48 22.12 14.33
C PHE A 123 -16.80 23.50 14.92
N VAL A 124 -15.86 24.12 15.63
CA VAL A 124 -16.02 25.47 16.18
C VAL A 124 -16.21 26.49 15.06
N GLN A 125 -15.34 26.49 14.05
CA GLN A 125 -15.47 27.37 12.89
C GLN A 125 -16.78 27.12 12.15
N ARG A 126 -17.18 25.86 11.96
CA ARG A 126 -18.42 25.50 11.29
C ARG A 126 -19.65 26.00 12.05
N GLN A 127 -19.66 25.91 13.38
CA GLN A 127 -20.76 26.47 14.18
C GLN A 127 -20.82 28.00 14.10
N GLN A 128 -19.67 28.68 14.15
CA GLN A 128 -19.60 30.14 13.97
C GLN A 128 -20.07 30.59 12.58
N ASP A 129 -19.72 29.83 11.55
CA ASP A 129 -20.17 30.08 10.18
C ASP A 129 -21.67 29.84 10.02
N LEU A 130 -22.22 28.77 10.62
CA LEU A 130 -23.66 28.52 10.62
C LEU A 130 -24.43 29.64 11.32
N ALA A 131 -23.90 30.19 12.42
CA ALA A 131 -24.52 31.33 13.11
C ALA A 131 -24.51 32.60 12.25
N ARG A 132 -23.39 32.88 11.55
CA ARG A 132 -23.28 34.00 10.61
C ARG A 132 -24.19 33.82 9.38
N GLU A 133 -24.26 32.63 8.82
CA GLU A 133 -25.15 32.30 7.70
C GLU A 133 -26.62 32.43 8.09
N ARG A 134 -27.04 31.94 9.26
CA ARG A 134 -28.40 32.13 9.78
C ARG A 134 -28.77 33.60 9.89
N ARG A 135 -27.90 34.43 10.47
CA ARG A 135 -28.14 35.89 10.59
C ARG A 135 -28.29 36.56 9.22
N ARG A 136 -27.42 36.24 8.25
CA ARG A 136 -27.51 36.77 6.88
C ARG A 136 -28.78 36.29 6.16
N LEU A 137 -29.16 35.03 6.34
CA LEU A 137 -30.39 34.47 5.77
C LEU A 137 -31.62 35.17 6.35
N ILE A 138 -31.69 35.33 7.66
CA ILE A 138 -32.78 36.05 8.33
C ILE A 138 -32.88 37.49 7.81
N ALA A 139 -31.74 38.20 7.70
CA ALA A 139 -31.71 39.56 7.16
C ALA A 139 -32.22 39.63 5.71
N ASN A 140 -31.76 38.72 4.84
CA ASN A 140 -32.21 38.67 3.45
C ASN A 140 -33.71 38.35 3.33
N VAL A 141 -34.21 37.43 4.16
CA VAL A 141 -35.64 37.11 4.21
C VAL A 141 -36.45 38.31 4.69
N LEU A 142 -35.99 39.02 5.73
CA LEU A 142 -36.66 40.23 6.21
C LEU A 142 -36.73 41.33 5.13
N ILE A 143 -35.65 41.53 4.36
CA ILE A 143 -35.63 42.48 3.24
C ILE A 143 -36.60 42.04 2.13
N ALA A 144 -36.64 40.75 1.79
CA ALA A 144 -37.56 40.24 0.78
C ALA A 144 -39.03 40.39 1.21
N VAL A 145 -39.33 40.10 2.48
CA VAL A 145 -40.68 40.27 3.05
C VAL A 145 -41.07 41.75 3.07
N SER A 146 -40.19 42.64 3.53
CA SER A 146 -40.49 44.07 3.54
C SER A 146 -40.70 44.64 2.14
N ALA A 147 -39.87 44.24 1.16
CA ALA A 147 -40.06 44.61 -0.23
C ALA A 147 -41.39 44.10 -0.80
N SER A 148 -41.76 42.85 -0.53
CA SER A 148 -43.04 42.28 -0.96
C SER A 148 -44.24 43.03 -0.35
N VAL A 149 -44.16 43.42 0.92
CA VAL A 149 -45.21 44.21 1.59
C VAL A 149 -45.34 45.59 0.94
N VAL A 150 -44.22 46.28 0.69
CA VAL A 150 -44.22 47.59 0.03
C VAL A 150 -44.84 47.50 -1.36
N VAL A 151 -44.46 46.49 -2.17
CA VAL A 151 -45.03 46.28 -3.50
C VAL A 151 -46.53 45.99 -3.43
N GLY A 152 -46.96 45.14 -2.49
CA GLY A 152 -48.38 44.86 -2.26
C GLY A 152 -49.16 46.12 -1.91
N VAL A 153 -48.67 46.93 -0.96
CA VAL A 153 -49.29 48.21 -0.56
C VAL A 153 -49.37 49.19 -1.73
N MET A 154 -48.28 49.37 -2.47
CA MET A 154 -48.23 50.26 -3.65
C MET A 154 -49.21 49.82 -4.73
N SER A 155 -49.32 48.52 -4.97
CA SER A 155 -50.22 47.98 -5.98
C SER A 155 -51.70 48.08 -5.57
N LEU A 156 -52.02 47.95 -4.27
CA LEU A 156 -53.36 48.23 -3.74
C LEU A 156 -53.72 49.72 -3.83
N MET A 157 -52.78 50.62 -3.53
CA MET A 157 -52.98 52.06 -3.70
C MET A 157 -53.22 52.43 -5.17
N TYR A 158 -52.45 51.84 -6.09
CA TYR A 158 -52.63 52.04 -7.52
C TYR A 158 -54.03 51.59 -7.98
N GLN A 159 -54.49 50.41 -7.58
CA GLN A 159 -55.84 49.94 -7.92
C GLN A 159 -56.94 50.84 -7.34
N ARG A 160 -56.77 51.30 -6.09
CA ARG A 160 -57.73 52.22 -5.46
C ARG A 160 -57.83 53.55 -6.22
N TYR A 161 -56.71 54.08 -6.71
CA TYR A 161 -56.68 55.33 -7.45
C TYR A 161 -57.15 55.17 -8.91
N ALA A 162 -56.79 54.08 -9.57
CA ALA A 162 -57.06 53.87 -11.00
C ALA A 162 -58.43 53.25 -11.32
N GLN A 163 -58.99 52.40 -10.45
CA GLN A 163 -60.23 51.66 -10.72
C GLN A 163 -61.41 52.05 -9.82
N GLY A 164 -61.21 52.87 -8.79
CA GLY A 164 -62.28 53.47 -7.98
C GLY A 164 -63.06 52.52 -7.05
N SER A 165 -62.94 51.19 -7.22
CA SER A 165 -63.52 50.19 -6.31
C SER A 165 -62.52 49.09 -5.93
N LEU A 166 -62.49 48.74 -4.64
CA LEU A 166 -61.65 47.68 -4.11
C LEU A 166 -62.39 46.34 -4.19
N ASN A 167 -62.30 45.67 -5.34
CA ASN A 167 -62.78 44.31 -5.47
C ASN A 167 -61.85 43.35 -4.70
N LEU A 168 -62.41 42.52 -3.81
CA LEU A 168 -61.67 41.54 -2.98
C LEU A 168 -60.74 40.67 -3.83
N PHE A 169 -61.18 40.33 -5.04
CA PHE A 169 -60.43 39.55 -6.01
C PHE A 169 -59.23 40.31 -6.63
N GLY A 170 -59.34 41.63 -6.79
CA GLY A 170 -58.23 42.50 -7.22
C GLY A 170 -57.14 42.57 -6.15
N ILE A 171 -57.54 42.74 -4.89
CA ILE A 171 -56.65 42.71 -3.73
C ILE A 171 -55.91 41.37 -3.66
N PHE A 172 -56.63 40.26 -3.80
CA PHE A 172 -56.04 38.92 -3.78
C PHE A 172 -55.00 38.72 -4.89
N ARG A 173 -55.30 39.10 -6.14
CA ARG A 173 -54.36 39.00 -7.27
C ARG A 173 -53.10 39.82 -7.06
N VAL A 174 -53.25 41.04 -6.54
CA VAL A 174 -52.12 41.94 -6.27
C VAL A 174 -51.20 41.36 -5.19
N VAL A 175 -51.78 40.93 -4.07
CA VAL A 175 -51.01 40.35 -2.96
C VAL A 175 -50.34 39.05 -3.42
N PHE A 176 -51.07 38.19 -4.14
CA PHE A 176 -50.52 36.95 -4.69
C PHE A 176 -49.38 37.21 -5.69
N ALA A 177 -49.55 38.14 -6.63
CA ALA A 177 -48.52 38.50 -7.60
C ALA A 177 -47.27 39.09 -6.93
N SER A 178 -47.44 39.93 -5.89
CA SER A 178 -46.30 40.48 -5.14
C SER A 178 -45.52 39.40 -4.38
N LEU A 179 -46.23 38.45 -3.75
CA LEU A 179 -45.62 37.34 -3.02
C LEU A 179 -44.90 36.37 -3.96
N ALA A 180 -45.58 35.99 -5.06
CA ALA A 180 -45.02 35.14 -6.09
C ALA A 180 -43.76 35.76 -6.69
N GLY A 181 -43.84 37.02 -7.12
CA GLY A 181 -42.72 37.74 -7.71
C GLY A 181 -41.56 37.93 -6.73
N GLY A 182 -41.84 38.32 -5.48
CA GLY A 182 -40.82 38.45 -4.43
C GLY A 182 -40.10 37.13 -4.15
N TYR A 183 -40.85 36.02 -4.09
CA TYR A 183 -40.27 34.69 -3.91
C TYR A 183 -39.41 34.26 -5.10
N SER A 184 -39.85 34.50 -6.33
CA SER A 184 -39.09 34.19 -7.55
C SER A 184 -37.74 34.91 -7.57
N VAL A 185 -37.71 36.21 -7.24
CA VAL A 185 -36.48 37.01 -7.17
C VAL A 185 -35.55 36.49 -6.08
N TYR A 186 -36.07 36.22 -4.88
CA TYR A 186 -35.29 35.63 -3.79
C TYR A 186 -34.63 34.30 -4.19
N MET A 187 -35.38 33.45 -4.89
CA MET A 187 -34.87 32.16 -5.38
C MET A 187 -33.76 32.32 -6.41
N LEU A 188 -33.89 33.24 -7.36
CA LEU A 188 -32.85 33.54 -8.34
C LEU A 188 -31.56 34.01 -7.67
N VAL A 189 -31.66 34.94 -6.71
CA VAL A 189 -30.50 35.42 -5.95
C VAL A 189 -29.83 34.28 -5.17
N LYS A 190 -30.62 33.43 -4.51
CA LYS A 190 -30.10 32.27 -3.76
C LYS A 190 -29.39 31.26 -4.69
N LEU A 191 -29.93 31.03 -5.88
CA LEU A 191 -29.35 30.12 -6.87
C LEU A 191 -28.02 30.66 -7.41
N VAL A 192 -27.95 31.96 -7.72
CA VAL A 192 -26.72 32.63 -8.16
C VAL A 192 -25.67 32.62 -7.04
N GLN A 193 -26.04 32.95 -5.80
CA GLN A 193 -25.11 32.91 -4.65
C GLN A 193 -24.58 31.50 -4.38
N ARG A 194 -25.42 30.48 -4.52
CA ARG A 194 -25.00 29.09 -4.38
C ARG A 194 -24.02 28.68 -5.48
N TYR A 195 -24.28 29.12 -6.71
CA TYR A 195 -23.40 28.85 -7.85
C TYR A 195 -22.03 29.52 -7.70
N THR A 196 -21.98 30.78 -7.25
CA THR A 196 -20.72 31.53 -7.10
C THR A 196 -19.87 31.07 -5.90
N ARG A 197 -20.49 30.55 -4.83
CA ARG A 197 -19.76 30.04 -3.65
C ARG A 197 -19.23 28.62 -3.79
N MET A 198 -19.49 27.94 -4.90
CA MET A 198 -18.93 26.61 -5.15
C MET A 198 -17.52 26.73 -5.74
N SER A 199 -16.52 26.21 -5.00
CA SER A 199 -15.17 26.03 -5.50
C SER A 199 -15.15 25.11 -6.72
N GLU A 200 -14.19 25.30 -7.63
CA GLU A 200 -14.09 24.56 -8.90
C GLU A 200 -14.19 23.04 -8.74
N HIS A 201 -13.58 22.46 -7.69
CA HIS A 201 -13.64 21.02 -7.40
C HIS A 201 -15.03 20.50 -6.93
N LYS A 202 -15.94 21.35 -6.45
CA LYS A 202 -17.31 20.95 -6.08
C LYS A 202 -18.27 20.94 -7.26
N LYS A 203 -17.88 21.50 -8.41
CA LYS A 203 -18.72 21.50 -9.63
C LYS A 203 -18.88 20.08 -10.21
N ASP A 204 -17.88 19.22 -10.06
CA ASP A 204 -17.95 17.80 -10.48
C ASP A 204 -18.73 16.91 -9.50
N LEU A 205 -18.63 17.17 -8.20
CA LEU A 205 -19.41 16.47 -7.17
C LEU A 205 -20.91 16.80 -7.20
N VAL A 206 -21.30 17.96 -7.74
CA VAL A 206 -22.70 18.32 -7.98
C VAL A 206 -23.31 17.43 -9.07
N TYR A 207 -22.55 17.07 -10.10
CA TYR A 207 -23.02 16.16 -11.14
C TYR A 207 -23.26 14.75 -10.57
N LEU A 208 -22.37 14.28 -9.68
CA LEU A 208 -22.50 12.98 -9.03
C LEU A 208 -23.63 12.92 -8.00
N SER A 209 -23.84 14.00 -7.23
CA SER A 209 -24.87 14.07 -6.19
C SER A 209 -26.27 14.41 -6.72
N MET A 210 -26.39 15.04 -7.90
CA MET A 210 -27.67 15.21 -8.61
C MET A 210 -28.30 13.86 -8.99
N ARG A 211 -27.48 12.83 -9.24
CA ARG A 211 -27.95 11.54 -9.77
C ARG A 211 -28.51 10.59 -8.72
N TYR A 212 -28.16 10.73 -7.43
CA TYR A 212 -28.47 9.68 -6.45
C TYR A 212 -29.15 10.09 -5.14
N TRP A 213 -29.15 11.36 -4.70
CA TRP A 213 -29.66 11.65 -3.33
C TRP A 213 -30.37 12.99 -3.08
N GLY A 214 -30.46 13.86 -4.09
CA GLY A 214 -30.98 15.25 -3.90
C GLY A 214 -32.51 15.42 -3.86
N VAL A 215 -33.28 14.38 -4.19
CA VAL A 215 -34.72 14.52 -4.49
C VAL A 215 -35.59 14.70 -3.22
N LEU A 216 -35.14 14.24 -2.05
CA LEU A 216 -35.98 14.16 -0.83
C LEU A 216 -35.58 15.09 0.33
N ARG A 217 -34.62 16.01 0.15
CA ARG A 217 -34.33 17.02 1.19
C ARG A 217 -35.23 18.26 1.02
N PRO A 218 -35.88 18.76 2.09
CA PRO A 218 -36.78 19.93 2.01
C PRO A 218 -36.12 21.23 1.54
N GLU A 219 -34.78 21.33 1.57
CA GLU A 219 -34.02 22.46 0.99
C GLU A 219 -33.47 22.21 -0.43
N SER A 220 -33.92 21.16 -1.13
CA SER A 220 -33.44 20.87 -2.49
C SER A 220 -33.93 21.92 -3.50
N ILE A 221 -33.11 22.19 -4.52
CA ILE A 221 -33.46 23.10 -5.63
C ILE A 221 -34.72 22.58 -6.36
N PHE A 222 -34.92 21.26 -6.40
CA PHE A 222 -36.08 20.61 -6.99
C PHE A 222 -37.39 21.01 -6.29
N SER A 223 -37.41 21.02 -4.95
CA SER A 223 -38.59 21.47 -4.18
C SER A 223 -38.97 22.92 -4.51
N HIS A 224 -37.98 23.80 -4.61
CA HIS A 224 -38.22 25.19 -4.99
C HIS A 224 -38.67 25.36 -6.46
N LEU A 225 -38.15 24.56 -7.39
CA LEU A 225 -38.59 24.56 -8.79
C LEU A 225 -40.03 24.06 -8.92
N MET A 226 -40.40 23.02 -8.17
CA MET A 226 -41.77 22.52 -8.11
C MET A 226 -42.73 23.58 -7.54
N LEU A 227 -42.31 24.29 -6.49
CA LEU A 227 -43.08 25.40 -5.92
C LEU A 227 -43.22 26.57 -6.91
N MET A 228 -42.15 26.91 -7.64
CA MET A 228 -42.19 27.90 -8.73
C MET A 228 -43.17 27.49 -9.83
N PHE A 229 -43.15 26.22 -10.24
CA PHE A 229 -44.08 25.69 -11.23
C PHE A 229 -45.53 25.79 -10.73
N PHE A 230 -45.78 25.44 -9.46
CA PHE A 230 -47.09 25.59 -8.84
C PHE A 230 -47.57 27.05 -8.76
N LEU A 231 -46.68 27.98 -8.37
CA LEU A 231 -46.97 29.42 -8.36
C LEU A 231 -47.29 29.95 -9.77
N LEU A 232 -46.56 29.48 -10.79
CA LEU A 232 -46.78 29.87 -12.18
C LEU A 232 -48.13 29.34 -12.70
N LEU A 233 -48.47 28.10 -12.34
CA LEU A 233 -49.77 27.50 -12.65
C LEU A 233 -50.91 28.29 -11.99
N MET A 234 -50.77 28.61 -10.71
CA MET A 234 -51.73 29.47 -9.98
C MET A 234 -51.83 30.88 -10.59
N PHE A 235 -50.71 31.47 -11.01
CA PHE A 235 -50.69 32.78 -11.66
C PHE A 235 -51.46 32.73 -12.98
N GLY A 236 -51.22 31.70 -13.82
CA GLY A 236 -51.98 31.47 -15.04
C GLY A 236 -53.47 31.33 -14.77
N LEU A 237 -53.85 30.52 -13.77
CA LEU A 237 -55.24 30.31 -13.37
C LEU A 237 -55.93 31.61 -12.93
N LEU A 238 -55.22 32.44 -12.17
CA LEU A 238 -55.78 33.67 -11.61
C LEU A 238 -55.88 34.80 -12.64
N PHE A 239 -54.91 34.95 -13.54
CA PHE A 239 -54.87 36.07 -14.49
C PHE A 239 -55.48 35.76 -15.85
N PHE A 240 -55.44 34.51 -16.32
CA PHE A 240 -55.93 34.09 -17.65
C PHE A 240 -56.90 32.90 -17.59
N PRO A 241 -57.96 32.96 -16.78
CA PRO A 241 -58.85 31.82 -16.56
C PRO A 241 -59.58 31.34 -17.82
N GLU A 242 -59.98 32.26 -18.71
CA GLU A 242 -60.74 31.91 -19.92
C GLU A 242 -59.87 31.21 -20.98
N GLN A 243 -58.57 31.53 -21.02
CA GLN A 243 -57.63 30.89 -21.92
C GLN A 243 -57.31 29.46 -21.44
N LEU A 244 -57.22 29.27 -20.13
CA LEU A 244 -57.05 27.94 -19.52
C LEU A 244 -58.31 27.07 -19.66
N ALA A 245 -59.51 27.63 -19.47
CA ALA A 245 -60.77 26.91 -19.67
C ALA A 245 -60.95 26.44 -21.13
N ARG A 246 -60.51 27.26 -22.10
CA ARG A 246 -60.48 26.87 -23.52
C ARG A 246 -59.45 25.78 -23.83
N PHE A 247 -58.33 25.75 -23.11
CA PHE A 247 -57.27 24.76 -23.32
C PHE A 247 -57.55 23.43 -22.61
N SER A 248 -58.24 23.43 -21.46
CA SER A 248 -58.60 22.21 -20.71
C SER A 248 -59.92 21.60 -21.15
N GLY A 249 -60.76 22.33 -21.90
CA GLY A 249 -62.04 21.86 -22.43
C GLY A 249 -63.07 21.47 -21.36
N SER A 250 -62.86 21.84 -20.09
CA SER A 250 -63.71 21.42 -18.97
C SER A 250 -64.53 22.58 -18.41
N ASP A 251 -65.84 22.52 -18.64
CA ASP A 251 -66.82 23.50 -18.11
C ASP A 251 -66.81 23.58 -16.57
N THR A 252 -66.29 22.56 -15.90
CA THR A 252 -66.15 22.50 -14.44
C THR A 252 -65.15 23.53 -13.91
N ILE A 253 -64.00 23.72 -14.57
CA ILE A 253 -63.00 24.71 -14.14
C ILE A 253 -63.53 26.13 -14.39
N ALA A 254 -64.24 26.34 -15.51
CA ALA A 254 -64.89 27.61 -15.81
C ALA A 254 -65.96 27.96 -14.77
N HIS A 255 -66.77 26.98 -14.33
CA HIS A 255 -67.78 27.17 -13.30
C HIS A 255 -67.16 27.52 -11.94
N TRP A 256 -66.12 26.80 -11.51
CA TRP A 256 -65.40 27.09 -10.26
C TRP A 256 -64.78 28.49 -10.25
N VAL A 257 -64.23 28.93 -11.39
CA VAL A 257 -63.68 30.28 -11.50
C VAL A 257 -64.77 31.36 -11.46
N ARG A 258 -65.94 31.14 -12.09
CA ARG A 258 -67.09 32.06 -12.00
C ARG A 258 -67.61 32.19 -10.57
N LEU A 259 -67.74 31.06 -9.88
CA LEU A 259 -68.20 31.00 -8.49
C LEU A 259 -67.24 31.70 -7.51
N LEU A 260 -65.93 31.63 -7.78
CA LEU A 260 -64.90 32.41 -7.06
C LEU A 260 -64.91 33.91 -7.41
N ARG A 261 -65.49 34.29 -8.55
CA ARG A 261 -65.62 35.68 -9.03
C ARG A 261 -66.82 36.41 -8.40
N GLY A 262 -67.74 35.68 -7.78
CA GLY A 262 -69.00 36.24 -7.28
C GLY A 262 -70.00 36.57 -8.40
N GLU A 263 -69.93 35.87 -9.52
CA GLU A 263 -70.95 35.84 -10.58
C GLU A 263 -71.79 34.55 -10.50
#